data_AF-A0A1B6MRT4-F1
#
_entry.id   AF-A0A1B6MRT4-F1
#
_cell.length_a   1.000
_cell.length_b   1.000
_cell.length_c   1.000
_cell.angle_alpha   90.00
_cell.angle_beta   90.00
_cell.angle_gamma   90.00
#
_symmetry.space_group_name_H-M   'P 1'
#
loop_
_entity.id
_entity.type
_entity.pdbx_description
1 polymer ?
#
loop_
_entity_poly.entity_id
_entity_poly.type
_entity_poly.pdbx_seq_one_letter_code
_entity_poly.pdbx_strand_id
1 'polypeptide(L)'
;LGVGNEEGSPGTTERRIWMQKLLESLTLVFPPRLTADYTRAGWCYLKEGINGAWLAAWILLHKRTLFFSPSSGKMCEIDLRKARCIVLQDGEDGCVRVVEKGPLIRIDSPSFAYYLQMNEQRETKAWCRVIREASVDNGPLLHEQQLTKDDLPTIIDKCINFVYAHGSMSEGIYRRSGSNSNVSKLITAFQKDAWAVQITRNDYTEHDVASVLKRFFRDLPEPLLTSQLHKVLCNAAVLECVEEEKVSLYRSLLEKLPPVNYVTTRRLMGHLHHIHQQCERNLMPVENLSAIWGPTLMHVESGMDPNWSKKESEVVGDLISLYPRLFHVGGAELAREQRIQEVLERYHNSVQQTPQTTKPSGDIKVWVYIGSRDSDCVSVTVGPQREALDVCNELCPKMNVYGHELCLLESVLGGALLRPLHHTERVLDTVLRWGYWDDQDCRDNCLILVINTIIRDIQPLAKPPVAQCGELRFADLKSKAFKVYIFEFSQAKLCCYKDKLGSVKLGEWKIEDIVWYIGHEPKRNPHTRWSLTFIHKNNRSKRSKENPFFGYTIAGTTRDEQLRWMAAMLVGEFPHVDLLPKPQLNFLE
;
A
#
# COMPACT_ATOMS: atom_id res chain seq x y z
N LEU A 1 -3.65 -7.46 -32.85
CA LEU A 1 -2.72 -8.38 -33.55
C LEU A 1 -1.74 -8.96 -32.52
N GLY A 2 -1.71 -10.29 -32.32
CA GLY A 2 -0.84 -10.94 -31.34
C GLY A 2 -0.16 -12.20 -31.91
N VAL A 3 1.10 -12.43 -31.51
CA VAL A 3 1.90 -13.58 -31.94
C VAL A 3 1.83 -14.65 -30.84
N GLY A 4 0.77 -15.47 -30.82
CA GLY A 4 0.60 -16.53 -29.81
C GLY A 4 0.35 -17.89 -30.46
N ASN A 5 1.05 -18.95 -30.06
CA ASN A 5 0.96 -20.30 -30.64
C ASN A 5 -0.50 -20.79 -30.71
N GLU A 6 -1.06 -20.81 -31.93
CA GLU A 6 -2.33 -21.48 -32.22
C GLU A 6 -1.98 -22.60 -33.20
N GLU A 7 -2.41 -23.81 -32.86
CA GLU A 7 -2.17 -25.02 -33.64
C GLU A 7 -2.80 -24.89 -35.03
N GLY A 8 -1.98 -25.02 -36.08
CA GLY A 8 -2.45 -25.08 -37.48
C GLY A 8 -1.87 -24.06 -38.47
N SER A 9 -0.83 -23.29 -38.12
CA SER A 9 -0.19 -22.32 -39.04
C SER A 9 1.31 -22.61 -39.21
N PRO A 10 1.95 -22.19 -40.33
CA PRO A 10 3.33 -22.56 -40.67
C PRO A 10 4.34 -22.06 -39.63
N GLY A 11 5.60 -22.52 -39.74
CA GLY A 11 6.66 -22.30 -38.75
C GLY A 11 6.67 -20.88 -38.17
N THR A 12 6.98 -20.75 -36.88
CA THR A 12 6.92 -19.50 -36.09
C THR A 12 7.51 -18.27 -36.79
N THR A 13 8.52 -18.45 -37.64
CA THR A 13 9.13 -17.43 -38.50
C THR A 13 8.18 -16.89 -39.58
N GLU A 14 7.48 -17.73 -40.33
CA GLU A 14 6.54 -17.30 -41.37
C GLU A 14 5.38 -16.50 -40.78
N ARG A 15 4.85 -16.94 -39.64
CA ARG A 15 3.80 -16.22 -38.92
C ARG A 15 4.24 -14.81 -38.51
N ARG A 16 5.48 -14.65 -38.02
CA ARG A 16 6.01 -13.32 -37.67
C ARG A 16 6.09 -12.41 -38.90
N ILE A 17 6.56 -12.93 -40.04
CA ILE A 17 6.64 -12.17 -41.30
C ILE A 17 5.24 -11.72 -41.75
N TRP A 18 4.24 -12.61 -41.72
CA TRP A 18 2.87 -12.25 -42.06
C TRP A 18 2.29 -11.20 -41.12
N MET A 19 2.50 -11.36 -39.81
CA MET A 19 2.02 -10.42 -38.79
C MET A 19 2.70 -9.04 -38.88
N GLN A 20 3.97 -9.00 -39.27
CA GLN A 20 4.68 -7.77 -39.59
C GLN A 20 4.04 -7.08 -40.80
N LYS A 21 3.89 -7.80 -41.93
CA LYS A 21 3.34 -7.22 -43.16
C LYS A 21 1.90 -6.74 -43.00
N LEU A 22 1.10 -7.48 -42.24
CA LEU A 22 -0.26 -7.06 -41.89
C LEU A 22 -0.25 -5.75 -41.09
N LEU A 23 0.60 -5.64 -40.06
CA LEU A 23 0.70 -4.41 -39.27
C LEU A 23 1.18 -3.22 -40.11
N GLU A 24 2.22 -3.41 -40.94
CA GLU A 24 2.77 -2.40 -41.85
C GLU A 24 1.74 -1.94 -42.90
N SER A 25 0.79 -2.80 -43.29
CA SER A 25 -0.32 -2.42 -44.17
C SER A 25 -1.39 -1.57 -43.48
N LEU A 26 -1.53 -1.69 -42.15
CA LEU A 26 -2.53 -0.96 -41.36
C LEU A 26 -2.00 0.37 -40.83
N THR A 27 -0.69 0.48 -40.63
CA THR A 27 -0.07 1.68 -40.07
C THR A 27 1.40 1.82 -40.47
N LEU A 28 1.80 3.05 -40.80
CA LEU A 28 3.18 3.45 -41.06
C LEU A 28 3.86 4.11 -39.85
N VAL A 29 3.18 4.11 -38.70
CA VAL A 29 3.64 4.79 -37.47
C VAL A 29 4.93 4.16 -36.92
N PHE A 30 5.01 2.83 -36.96
CA PHE A 30 6.10 2.10 -36.32
C PHE A 30 7.19 1.72 -37.34
N PRO A 31 8.47 1.94 -37.03
CA PRO A 31 9.57 1.56 -37.91
C PRO A 31 9.71 0.02 -38.03
N PRO A 32 10.27 -0.49 -39.13
CA PRO A 32 10.46 -1.93 -39.35
C PRO A 32 11.14 -2.69 -38.21
N ARG A 33 12.06 -2.03 -37.49
CA ARG A 33 12.73 -2.61 -36.32
C ARG A 33 11.78 -3.04 -35.20
N LEU A 34 10.64 -2.34 -35.05
CA LEU A 34 9.63 -2.64 -34.03
C LEU A 34 8.56 -3.59 -34.56
N THR A 35 8.17 -3.46 -35.84
CA THR A 35 7.14 -4.30 -36.47
C THR A 35 7.65 -5.72 -36.77
N ALA A 36 8.96 -5.92 -36.88
CA ALA A 36 9.56 -7.25 -37.11
C ALA A 36 9.48 -8.19 -35.91
N ASP A 37 9.45 -7.65 -34.68
CA ASP A 37 9.47 -8.44 -33.45
C ASP A 37 8.67 -7.75 -32.35
N TYR A 38 7.35 -7.88 -32.35
CA TYR A 38 6.48 -7.29 -31.31
C TYR A 38 5.65 -8.35 -30.60
N THR A 39 5.33 -8.10 -29.35
CA THR A 39 4.46 -8.96 -28.54
C THR A 39 3.00 -8.77 -28.93
N ARG A 40 2.57 -7.50 -29.00
CA ARG A 40 1.20 -7.14 -29.37
C ARG A 40 1.15 -5.75 -29.99
N ALA A 41 0.30 -5.56 -30.99
CA ALA A 41 0.00 -4.27 -31.59
C ALA A 41 -1.51 -4.09 -31.78
N GLY A 42 -1.98 -2.85 -31.67
CA GLY A 42 -3.41 -2.54 -31.75
C GLY A 42 -3.72 -1.06 -31.62
N TRP A 43 -5.01 -0.77 -31.69
CA TRP A 43 -5.56 0.58 -31.60
C TRP A 43 -6.24 0.79 -30.24
N CYS A 44 -6.05 1.96 -29.64
CA CYS A 44 -6.74 2.33 -28.41
C CYS A 44 -7.05 3.83 -28.35
N TYR A 45 -7.81 4.21 -27.33
CA TYR A 45 -7.86 5.58 -26.84
C TYR A 45 -6.93 5.70 -25.64
N LEU A 46 -6.06 6.71 -25.67
CA LEU A 46 -5.06 6.99 -24.66
C LEU A 46 -5.24 8.40 -24.11
N LYS A 47 -5.03 8.57 -22.80
CA LYS A 47 -5.08 9.84 -22.10
C LYS A 47 -3.93 9.94 -21.11
N GLU A 48 -3.26 11.09 -21.07
CA GLU A 48 -2.19 11.39 -20.11
C GLU A 48 -2.74 12.20 -18.93
N GLY A 49 -2.53 11.70 -17.72
CA GLY A 49 -3.05 12.30 -16.49
C GLY A 49 -4.57 12.29 -16.37
N ILE A 50 -5.07 12.69 -15.20
CA ILE A 50 -6.52 12.70 -14.91
C ILE A 50 -7.25 13.77 -15.72
N ASN A 51 -6.56 14.87 -16.07
CA ASN A 51 -7.15 16.00 -16.78
C ASN A 51 -6.89 15.98 -18.30
N GLY A 52 -6.17 14.98 -18.81
CA GLY A 52 -5.88 14.86 -20.23
C GLY A 52 -7.11 14.61 -21.09
N ALA A 53 -6.99 14.91 -22.38
CA ALA A 53 -7.98 14.54 -23.39
C ALA A 53 -7.74 13.11 -23.90
N TRP A 54 -8.82 12.42 -24.26
CA TRP A 54 -8.73 11.11 -24.91
C TRP A 54 -8.34 11.25 -26.37
N LEU A 55 -7.16 10.72 -26.71
CA LEU A 55 -6.60 10.72 -28.06
C LEU A 55 -6.64 9.31 -28.62
N ALA A 56 -6.95 9.17 -29.91
CA ALA A 56 -6.88 7.87 -30.56
C ALA A 56 -5.43 7.60 -30.96
N ALA A 57 -4.93 6.40 -30.66
CA ALA A 57 -3.53 6.08 -30.83
C ALA A 57 -3.32 4.63 -31.28
N TRP A 58 -2.31 4.43 -32.13
CA TRP A 58 -1.71 3.12 -32.31
C TRP A 58 -0.78 2.83 -31.14
N ILE A 59 -0.84 1.60 -30.62
CA ILE A 59 0.06 1.09 -29.58
C ILE A 59 0.75 -0.20 -30.03
N LEU A 60 2.00 -0.36 -29.63
CA LEU A 60 2.83 -1.53 -29.91
C LEU A 60 3.69 -1.85 -28.69
N LEU A 61 3.56 -3.06 -28.18
CA LEU A 61 4.42 -3.58 -27.12
C LEU A 61 5.58 -4.35 -27.75
N HIS A 62 6.79 -3.85 -27.52
CA HIS A 62 8.03 -4.50 -27.92
C HIS A 62 8.87 -4.75 -26.67
N LYS A 63 9.08 -6.02 -26.32
CA LYS A 63 9.73 -6.44 -25.08
C LYS A 63 9.06 -5.79 -23.87
N ARG A 64 9.74 -4.84 -23.22
CA ARG A 64 9.27 -4.13 -22.01
C ARG A 64 8.91 -2.68 -22.26
N THR A 65 8.84 -2.26 -23.51
CA THR A 65 8.56 -0.88 -23.90
C THR A 65 7.25 -0.81 -24.67
N LEU A 66 6.33 0.01 -24.19
CA LEU A 66 5.08 0.31 -24.88
C LEU A 66 5.27 1.56 -25.74
N PHE A 67 5.31 1.37 -27.04
CA PHE A 67 5.37 2.44 -28.03
C PHE A 67 3.95 2.87 -28.38
N PHE A 68 3.73 4.17 -28.52
CA PHE A 68 2.46 4.71 -28.98
C PHE A 68 2.63 5.96 -29.83
N SER A 69 1.66 6.23 -30.69
CA SER A 69 1.59 7.48 -31.44
C SER A 69 0.16 8.01 -31.45
N PRO A 70 -0.08 9.21 -30.89
CA PRO A 70 -1.35 9.91 -31.07
C PRO A 70 -1.57 10.25 -32.54
N SER A 71 -2.82 10.38 -32.97
CA SER A 71 -3.20 10.61 -34.38
C SER A 71 -2.57 11.85 -35.05
N SER A 72 -1.89 12.70 -34.28
CA SER A 72 -1.34 13.99 -34.68
C SER A 72 0.16 14.19 -34.38
N GLY A 73 0.93 13.16 -33.98
CA GLY A 73 2.22 13.41 -33.31
C GLY A 73 3.37 12.40 -33.48
N LYS A 74 4.50 12.77 -32.84
CA LYS A 74 5.75 12.02 -32.69
C LYS A 74 5.51 10.72 -31.92
N MET A 75 6.22 9.65 -32.28
CA MET A 75 6.20 8.39 -31.53
C MET A 75 6.74 8.60 -30.11
N CYS A 76 5.96 8.19 -29.12
CA CYS A 76 6.29 8.18 -27.71
C CYS A 76 6.56 6.75 -27.24
N GLU A 77 7.31 6.61 -26.15
CA GLU A 77 7.65 5.32 -25.55
C GLU A 77 7.46 5.36 -24.04
N ILE A 78 6.98 4.25 -23.48
CA ILE A 78 6.84 4.03 -22.05
C ILE A 78 7.67 2.81 -21.70
N ASP A 79 8.71 3.00 -20.90
CA ASP A 79 9.44 1.89 -20.30
C ASP A 79 8.61 1.30 -19.14
N LEU A 80 8.05 0.10 -19.36
CA LEU A 80 7.19 -0.56 -18.39
C LEU A 80 7.96 -1.03 -17.15
N ARG A 81 9.30 -1.08 -17.18
CA ARG A 81 10.10 -1.31 -15.96
C ARG A 81 9.89 -0.20 -14.93
N LYS A 82 9.57 1.03 -15.39
CA LYS A 82 9.33 2.20 -14.54
C LYS A 82 7.88 2.35 -14.10
N ALA A 83 6.99 1.44 -14.52
CA ALA A 83 5.61 1.43 -14.08
C ALA A 83 5.52 0.87 -12.65
N ARG A 84 5.07 1.72 -11.73
CA ARG A 84 4.86 1.35 -10.33
C ARG A 84 3.59 0.51 -10.15
N CYS A 85 2.55 0.83 -10.92
CA CYS A 85 1.25 0.19 -10.78
C CYS A 85 0.52 0.13 -12.12
N ILE A 86 0.02 -1.06 -12.48
CA ILE A 86 -0.81 -1.29 -13.67
C ILE A 86 -2.10 -1.97 -13.25
N VAL A 87 -3.21 -1.25 -13.29
CA VAL A 87 -4.52 -1.71 -12.78
C VAL A 87 -5.64 -1.50 -13.79
N LEU A 88 -6.66 -2.35 -13.69
CA LEU A 88 -7.95 -2.11 -14.31
C LEU A 88 -8.81 -1.30 -13.34
N GLN A 89 -9.39 -0.21 -13.83
CA GLN A 89 -10.29 0.64 -13.06
C GLN A 89 -11.67 0.65 -13.72
N ASP A 90 -12.73 0.50 -12.93
CA ASP A 90 -14.10 0.58 -13.42
C ASP A 90 -14.43 2.03 -13.81
N GLY A 91 -14.87 2.21 -15.06
CA GLY A 91 -14.90 3.51 -15.72
C GLY A 91 -16.21 4.26 -15.55
N GLU A 92 -16.32 5.13 -14.54
CA GLU A 92 -17.27 6.24 -14.58
C GLU A 92 -16.78 7.34 -15.57
N ASP A 93 -15.45 7.51 -15.72
CA ASP A 93 -14.78 8.52 -16.59
C ASP A 93 -14.10 7.93 -17.86
N GLY A 94 -14.65 6.83 -18.40
CA GLY A 94 -14.12 6.19 -19.62
C GLY A 94 -14.23 7.06 -20.89
N CYS A 95 -13.47 6.71 -21.93
CA CYS A 95 -13.56 7.36 -23.23
C CYS A 95 -14.96 7.15 -23.82
N VAL A 96 -15.68 8.24 -24.14
CA VAL A 96 -17.04 8.17 -24.72
C VAL A 96 -17.08 7.64 -26.16
N ARG A 97 -15.91 7.52 -26.81
CA ARG A 97 -15.77 7.13 -28.23
C ARG A 97 -15.53 5.63 -28.43
N VAL A 98 -15.50 4.84 -27.36
CA VAL A 98 -15.37 3.38 -27.46
C VAL A 98 -16.68 2.75 -27.93
N VAL A 99 -16.57 1.59 -28.57
CA VAL A 99 -17.73 0.82 -29.03
C VAL A 99 -18.47 0.21 -27.85
N GLU A 100 -17.73 -0.38 -26.90
CA GLU A 100 -18.27 -1.01 -25.70
C GLU A 100 -17.72 -0.30 -24.45
N LYS A 101 -18.63 0.19 -23.58
CA LYS A 101 -18.21 0.74 -22.29
C LYS A 101 -17.65 -0.36 -21.41
N GLY A 102 -16.56 -0.06 -20.70
CA GLY A 102 -15.87 -1.04 -19.88
C GLY A 102 -14.80 -0.40 -18.99
N PRO A 103 -13.98 -1.23 -18.32
CA PRO A 103 -12.88 -0.77 -17.50
C PRO A 103 -11.81 -0.11 -18.35
N LEU A 104 -10.97 0.69 -17.71
CA LEU A 104 -9.79 1.32 -18.32
C LEU A 104 -8.52 0.77 -17.67
N ILE A 105 -7.41 0.77 -18.42
CA ILE A 105 -6.08 0.46 -17.90
C ILE A 105 -5.47 1.75 -17.38
N ARG A 106 -5.00 1.76 -16.14
CA ARG A 106 -4.15 2.82 -15.59
C ARG A 106 -2.73 2.31 -15.44
N ILE A 107 -1.78 2.99 -16.07
CA ILE A 107 -0.34 2.80 -15.90
C ILE A 107 0.19 4.00 -15.12
N ASP A 108 0.66 3.76 -13.91
CA ASP A 108 1.11 4.79 -12.98
C ASP A 108 2.61 4.66 -12.71
N SER A 109 3.31 5.79 -12.78
CA SER A 109 4.72 5.95 -12.44
C SER A 109 4.90 7.28 -11.68
N PRO A 110 5.93 7.46 -10.85
CA PRO A 110 6.21 8.76 -10.21
C PRO A 110 6.38 9.93 -11.19
N SER A 111 6.67 9.65 -12.46
CA SER A 111 6.91 10.66 -13.51
C SER A 111 5.76 10.82 -14.51
N PHE A 112 4.80 9.89 -14.57
CA PHE A 112 3.70 9.92 -15.52
C PHE A 112 2.52 9.05 -15.08
N ALA A 113 1.33 9.35 -15.59
CA ALA A 113 0.16 8.48 -15.46
C ALA A 113 -0.56 8.41 -16.80
N TYR A 114 -0.74 7.20 -17.34
CA TYR A 114 -1.44 6.96 -18.60
C TYR A 114 -2.69 6.13 -18.38
N TYR A 115 -3.74 6.48 -19.12
CA TYR A 115 -5.02 5.80 -19.15
C TYR A 115 -5.24 5.26 -20.56
N LEU A 116 -5.52 3.97 -20.69
CA LEU A 116 -5.75 3.31 -21.98
C LEU A 116 -7.10 2.59 -21.96
N GLN A 117 -7.85 2.72 -23.05
CA GLN A 117 -9.09 1.99 -23.24
C GLN A 117 -9.23 1.55 -24.69
N MET A 118 -9.53 0.27 -24.89
CA MET A 118 -9.73 -0.32 -26.20
C MET A 118 -11.22 -0.28 -26.55
N ASN A 119 -11.57 -0.55 -27.81
CA ASN A 119 -12.96 -0.51 -28.26
C ASN A 119 -13.85 -1.54 -27.57
N GLU A 120 -13.28 -2.69 -27.19
CA GLU A 120 -13.97 -3.80 -26.53
C GLU A 120 -13.40 -4.01 -25.12
N GLN A 121 -14.26 -4.36 -24.17
CA GLN A 121 -13.85 -4.66 -22.79
C GLN A 121 -12.89 -5.86 -22.75
N ARG A 122 -13.13 -6.88 -23.58
CA ARG A 122 -12.30 -8.08 -23.66
C ARG A 122 -10.86 -7.74 -24.05
N GLU A 123 -10.71 -6.92 -25.09
CA GLU A 123 -9.40 -6.44 -25.54
C GLU A 123 -8.73 -5.57 -24.47
N THR A 124 -9.49 -4.74 -23.77
CA THR A 124 -8.97 -3.93 -22.68
C THR A 124 -8.35 -4.78 -21.56
N LYS A 125 -9.07 -5.83 -21.13
CA LYS A 125 -8.55 -6.79 -20.15
C LYS A 125 -7.34 -7.56 -20.66
N ALA A 126 -7.35 -7.98 -21.94
CA ALA A 126 -6.27 -8.75 -22.53
C ALA A 126 -4.98 -7.94 -22.65
N TRP A 127 -5.05 -6.67 -23.03
CA TRP A 127 -3.90 -5.76 -23.02
C TRP A 127 -3.38 -5.48 -21.62
N CYS A 128 -4.27 -5.28 -20.64
CA CYS A 128 -3.83 -5.06 -19.25
C CYS A 128 -2.97 -6.21 -18.74
N ARG A 129 -3.37 -7.45 -19.04
CA ARG A 129 -2.60 -8.64 -18.67
C ARG A 129 -1.20 -8.63 -19.29
N VAL A 130 -1.11 -8.42 -20.61
CA VAL A 130 0.18 -8.46 -21.33
C VAL A 130 1.09 -7.29 -20.91
N ILE A 131 0.54 -6.09 -20.69
CA ILE A 131 1.31 -4.93 -20.20
C ILE A 131 1.83 -5.20 -18.78
N ARG A 132 1.00 -5.80 -17.92
CA ARG A 132 1.41 -6.17 -16.56
C ARG A 132 2.52 -7.22 -16.58
N GLU A 133 2.38 -8.28 -17.37
CA GLU A 133 3.40 -9.32 -17.54
C GLU A 133 4.74 -8.71 -17.99
N ALA A 134 4.71 -7.83 -19.00
CA ALA A 134 5.90 -7.13 -19.49
C ALA A 134 6.52 -6.14 -18.49
N SER A 135 5.81 -5.77 -17.41
CA SER A 135 6.31 -4.87 -16.36
C SER A 135 6.94 -5.58 -15.17
N VAL A 136 6.63 -6.87 -14.95
CA VAL A 136 7.01 -7.59 -13.73
C VAL A 136 8.02 -8.72 -13.96
N ASP A 137 8.36 -9.04 -15.20
CA ASP A 137 9.35 -10.07 -15.50
C ASP A 137 10.77 -9.59 -15.12
N ASN A 138 11.14 -9.75 -13.85
CA ASN A 138 12.46 -9.40 -13.31
C ASN A 138 13.41 -10.59 -13.53
N GLY A 139 13.99 -10.67 -14.73
CA GLY A 139 14.98 -11.69 -15.10
C GLY A 139 16.26 -11.64 -14.24
N PRO A 140 17.28 -12.47 -14.54
CA PRO A 140 18.52 -12.48 -13.75
C PRO A 140 19.44 -11.30 -14.05
N LEU A 141 19.25 -10.57 -15.16
CA LEU A 141 20.14 -9.48 -15.54
C LEU A 141 19.76 -8.16 -14.86
N LEU A 142 20.77 -7.31 -14.60
CA LEU A 142 20.56 -6.03 -13.93
C LEU A 142 19.63 -5.09 -14.72
N HIS A 143 19.73 -5.08 -16.04
CA HIS A 143 18.90 -4.22 -16.89
C HIS A 143 17.47 -4.77 -17.09
N GLU A 144 17.17 -6.00 -16.70
CA GLU A 144 15.83 -6.59 -16.80
C GLU A 144 14.94 -6.23 -15.59
N GLN A 145 15.55 -5.78 -14.50
CA GLN A 145 14.84 -5.42 -13.27
C GLN A 145 13.85 -4.28 -13.50
N GLN A 146 12.78 -4.25 -12.71
CA GLN A 146 11.97 -3.05 -12.51
C GLN A 146 12.83 -1.91 -12.00
N LEU A 147 12.59 -0.72 -12.54
CA LEU A 147 13.39 0.47 -12.34
C LEU A 147 12.57 1.55 -11.65
N THR A 148 13.28 2.40 -10.90
CA THR A 148 12.79 3.70 -10.48
C THR A 148 12.80 4.69 -11.65
N LYS A 149 12.28 5.90 -11.42
CA LYS A 149 12.32 6.97 -12.44
C LYS A 149 13.75 7.28 -12.91
N ASP A 150 14.73 7.12 -12.01
CA ASP A 150 16.14 7.46 -12.20
C ASP A 150 16.98 6.28 -12.73
N ASP A 151 16.34 5.26 -13.32
CA ASP A 151 16.99 4.06 -13.90
C ASP A 151 17.73 3.16 -12.91
N LEU A 152 17.43 3.30 -11.61
CA LEU A 152 17.94 2.42 -10.55
C LEU A 152 17.00 1.23 -10.33
N PRO A 153 17.49 -0.02 -10.24
CA PRO A 153 16.66 -1.17 -9.88
C PRO A 153 15.93 -1.02 -8.55
N THR A 154 14.63 -1.29 -8.55
CA THR A 154 13.74 -1.06 -7.39
C THR A 154 14.14 -1.89 -6.17
N ILE A 155 14.66 -3.12 -6.37
CA ILE A 155 15.20 -3.95 -5.28
C ILE A 155 16.36 -3.25 -4.55
N ILE A 156 17.27 -2.63 -5.31
CA ILE A 156 18.44 -1.94 -4.77
C ILE A 156 18.00 -0.69 -4.02
N ASP A 157 17.12 0.11 -4.62
CA ASP A 157 16.59 1.33 -3.99
C ASP A 157 15.90 1.02 -2.65
N LYS A 158 14.98 0.05 -2.65
CA LYS A 158 14.23 -0.32 -1.44
C LYS A 158 15.14 -0.89 -0.34
N CYS A 159 16.07 -1.77 -0.69
CA CYS A 159 17.02 -2.32 0.28
C CYS A 159 17.94 -1.25 0.86
N ILE A 160 18.51 -0.38 0.02
CA ILE A 160 19.35 0.74 0.46
C ILE A 160 18.58 1.70 1.35
N ASN A 161 17.36 2.09 0.96
CA ASN A 161 16.54 3.02 1.76
C ASN A 161 16.17 2.41 3.13
N PHE A 162 15.88 1.11 3.19
CA PHE A 162 15.61 0.42 4.45
C PHE A 162 16.86 0.37 5.34
N VAL A 163 18.02 -0.06 4.81
CA VAL A 163 19.27 -0.11 5.59
C VAL A 163 19.71 1.29 6.01
N TYR A 164 19.51 2.30 5.17
CA TYR A 164 19.80 3.70 5.49
C TYR A 164 18.96 4.19 6.69
N ALA A 165 17.66 3.93 6.69
CA ALA A 165 16.74 4.36 7.75
C ALA A 165 16.88 3.52 9.05
N HIS A 166 17.30 2.27 8.95
CA HIS A 166 17.15 1.31 10.05
C HIS A 166 18.42 0.55 10.44
N GLY A 167 19.44 0.51 9.58
CA GLY A 167 20.66 -0.28 9.79
C GLY A 167 21.94 0.53 9.76
N SER A 168 21.89 1.84 9.46
CA SER A 168 23.08 2.69 9.30
C SER A 168 23.97 2.77 10.54
N MET A 169 23.37 2.64 11.72
CA MET A 169 24.07 2.63 13.01
C MET A 169 24.11 1.23 13.65
N SER A 170 23.61 0.20 12.98
CA SER A 170 23.59 -1.16 13.53
C SER A 170 24.96 -1.80 13.43
N GLU A 171 25.43 -2.34 14.56
CA GLU A 171 26.75 -2.94 14.66
C GLU A 171 26.95 -4.08 13.65
N GLY A 172 28.03 -4.00 12.87
CA GLY A 172 28.40 -5.01 11.90
C GLY A 172 27.43 -5.12 10.72
N ILE A 173 26.69 -4.05 10.36
CA ILE A 173 25.87 -4.01 9.15
C ILE A 173 26.69 -4.42 7.92
N TYR A 174 26.12 -5.23 7.02
CA TYR A 174 26.80 -5.95 5.93
C TYR A 174 27.79 -7.06 6.32
N ARG A 175 28.37 -7.06 7.53
CA ARG A 175 29.23 -8.16 8.00
C ARG A 175 28.42 -9.31 8.59
N ARG A 176 27.47 -9.00 9.48
CA ARG A 176 26.57 -9.99 10.09
C ARG A 176 25.57 -10.51 9.06
N SER A 177 25.28 -11.81 9.13
CA SER A 177 24.31 -12.46 8.25
C SER A 177 22.90 -12.39 8.82
N GLY A 178 21.94 -11.99 7.99
CA GLY A 178 20.52 -12.23 8.28
C GLY A 178 20.10 -13.69 8.13
N SER A 179 18.83 -13.95 8.46
CA SER A 179 18.17 -15.24 8.33
C SER A 179 18.01 -15.66 6.87
N ASN A 180 18.55 -16.83 6.52
CA ASN A 180 18.48 -17.36 5.14
C ASN A 180 17.05 -17.55 4.62
N SER A 181 16.09 -17.87 5.51
CA SER A 181 14.68 -18.01 5.12
C SER A 181 14.08 -16.66 4.75
N ASN A 182 14.32 -15.62 5.54
CA ASN A 182 13.88 -14.25 5.26
C ASN A 182 14.53 -13.69 4.00
N VAL A 183 15.83 -13.91 3.83
CA VAL A 183 16.58 -13.50 2.63
C VAL A 183 15.98 -14.12 1.37
N SER A 184 15.73 -15.43 1.40
CA SER A 184 15.18 -16.15 0.24
C SER A 184 13.74 -15.71 -0.05
N LYS A 185 12.91 -15.57 0.99
CA LYS A 185 11.54 -15.04 0.88
C LYS A 185 11.51 -13.67 0.22
N LEU A 186 12.40 -12.76 0.63
CA LEU A 186 12.43 -11.40 0.12
C LEU A 186 12.94 -11.33 -1.33
N ILE A 187 13.96 -12.13 -1.69
CA ILE A 187 14.42 -12.24 -3.09
C ILE A 187 13.31 -12.77 -4.00
N THR A 188 12.60 -13.84 -3.61
CA THR A 188 11.48 -14.35 -4.41
C THR A 188 10.37 -13.30 -4.57
N ALA A 189 10.09 -12.52 -3.52
CA ALA A 189 9.11 -11.44 -3.60
C ALA A 189 9.55 -10.34 -4.59
N PHE A 190 10.83 -9.95 -4.56
CA PHE A 190 11.40 -8.98 -5.50
C PHE A 190 11.41 -9.47 -6.95
N GLN A 191 11.74 -10.74 -7.19
CA GLN A 191 11.70 -11.35 -8.53
C GLN A 191 10.26 -11.32 -9.10
N LYS A 192 9.26 -11.51 -8.25
CA LYS A 192 7.85 -11.52 -8.67
C LYS A 192 7.32 -10.12 -9.02
N ASP A 193 7.50 -9.14 -8.13
CA ASP A 193 7.06 -7.75 -8.34
C ASP A 193 7.76 -6.84 -7.32
N ALA A 194 8.90 -6.27 -7.70
CA ALA A 194 9.72 -5.42 -6.85
C ALA A 194 8.99 -4.16 -6.37
N TRP A 195 8.08 -3.59 -7.15
CA TRP A 195 7.28 -2.44 -6.73
C TRP A 195 6.25 -2.79 -5.65
N ALA A 196 5.68 -4.00 -5.67
CA ALA A 196 4.75 -4.46 -4.65
C ALA A 196 5.40 -4.81 -3.30
N VAL A 197 6.70 -5.12 -3.27
CA VAL A 197 7.41 -5.50 -2.02
C VAL A 197 7.41 -4.37 -1.00
N GLN A 198 6.94 -4.64 0.22
CA GLN A 198 7.07 -3.73 1.36
C GLN A 198 8.02 -4.36 2.38
N ILE A 199 9.07 -3.64 2.74
CA ILE A 199 10.02 -4.07 3.76
C ILE A 199 9.66 -3.36 5.06
N THR A 200 9.23 -4.09 6.09
CA THR A 200 8.88 -3.53 7.39
C THR A 200 9.78 -4.11 8.49
N ARG A 201 10.02 -3.33 9.55
CA ARG A 201 10.80 -3.79 10.72
C ARG A 201 10.13 -4.92 11.51
N ASN A 202 8.82 -5.12 11.34
CA ASN A 202 8.11 -6.20 12.00
C ASN A 202 8.40 -7.56 11.33
N ASP A 203 8.71 -7.53 10.02
CA ASP A 203 8.90 -8.74 9.22
C ASP A 203 10.39 -9.05 8.97
N TYR A 204 11.25 -8.02 8.89
CA TYR A 204 12.63 -8.15 8.47
C TYR A 204 13.58 -7.30 9.33
N THR A 205 14.73 -7.88 9.67
CA THR A 205 15.84 -7.15 10.31
C THR A 205 16.69 -6.42 9.26
N GLU A 206 17.46 -5.42 9.69
CA GLU A 206 18.45 -4.75 8.83
C GLU A 206 19.50 -5.71 8.27
N HIS A 207 19.86 -6.76 9.01
CA HIS A 207 20.81 -7.79 8.55
C HIS A 207 20.19 -8.70 7.49
N ASP A 208 18.89 -8.99 7.55
CA ASP A 208 18.17 -9.72 6.49
C ASP A 208 18.24 -8.94 5.18
N VAL A 209 17.91 -7.64 5.23
CA VAL A 209 17.86 -6.77 4.05
C VAL A 209 19.25 -6.50 3.50
N ALA A 210 20.25 -6.31 4.37
CA ALA A 210 21.65 -6.20 3.95
C ALA A 210 22.15 -7.48 3.26
N SER A 211 21.78 -8.66 3.76
CA SER A 211 22.08 -9.94 3.12
C SER A 211 21.38 -10.09 1.76
N VAL A 212 20.13 -9.63 1.62
CA VAL A 212 19.40 -9.62 0.33
C VAL A 212 20.12 -8.76 -0.69
N LEU A 213 20.55 -7.55 -0.31
CA LEU A 213 21.27 -6.65 -1.21
C LEU A 213 22.59 -7.27 -1.69
N LYS A 214 23.41 -7.82 -0.77
CA LYS A 214 24.66 -8.52 -1.12
C LYS A 214 24.41 -9.70 -2.04
N ARG A 215 23.41 -10.53 -1.70
CA ARG A 215 23.06 -11.73 -2.47
C ARG A 215 22.59 -11.37 -3.88
N PHE A 216 21.78 -10.32 -4.02
CA PHE A 216 21.35 -9.85 -5.34
C PHE A 216 22.54 -9.52 -6.24
N PHE A 217 23.53 -8.75 -5.76
CA PHE A 217 24.70 -8.40 -6.56
C PHE A 217 25.60 -9.59 -6.87
N ARG A 218 25.81 -10.49 -5.89
CA ARG A 218 26.62 -11.70 -6.08
C ARG A 218 25.99 -12.68 -7.06
N ASP A 219 24.67 -12.78 -7.07
CA ASP A 219 23.95 -13.73 -7.90
C ASP A 219 23.69 -13.15 -9.33
N LEU A 220 24.19 -11.95 -9.66
CA LEU A 220 24.12 -11.39 -11.01
C LEU A 220 25.00 -12.21 -11.98
N PRO A 221 24.50 -12.57 -13.18
CA PRO A 221 25.32 -13.28 -14.17
C PRO A 221 26.53 -12.49 -14.67
N GLU A 222 26.42 -11.16 -14.72
CA GLU A 222 27.51 -10.24 -15.04
C GLU A 222 27.68 -9.28 -13.85
N PRO A 223 28.90 -9.14 -13.28
CA PRO A 223 29.12 -8.30 -12.11
C PRO A 223 28.76 -6.83 -12.35
N LEU A 224 28.42 -6.10 -11.28
CA LEU A 224 28.05 -4.69 -11.38
C LEU A 224 29.12 -3.85 -12.10
N LEU A 225 30.40 -4.09 -11.77
CA LEU A 225 31.53 -3.38 -12.37
C LEU A 225 32.03 -4.00 -13.68
N THR A 226 31.32 -5.01 -14.21
CA THR A 226 31.58 -5.74 -15.45
C THR A 226 32.92 -6.49 -15.48
N SER A 227 32.90 -7.69 -16.03
CA SER A 227 34.09 -8.51 -16.27
C SER A 227 35.07 -7.83 -17.22
N GLN A 228 34.55 -7.01 -18.16
CA GLN A 228 35.36 -6.26 -19.13
C GLN A 228 36.26 -5.21 -18.47
N LEU A 229 35.77 -4.50 -17.45
CA LEU A 229 36.51 -3.45 -16.77
C LEU A 229 37.33 -3.95 -15.57
N HIS A 230 37.14 -5.21 -15.17
CA HIS A 230 37.78 -5.80 -13.98
C HIS A 230 39.30 -5.55 -13.91
N LYS A 231 40.05 -5.99 -14.94
CA LYS A 231 41.52 -5.88 -14.95
C LYS A 231 42.00 -4.43 -14.91
N VAL A 232 41.35 -3.53 -15.64
CA VAL A 232 41.75 -2.13 -15.72
C VAL A 232 41.42 -1.36 -14.43
N LEU A 233 40.32 -1.70 -13.76
CA LEU A 233 39.98 -1.18 -12.43
C LEU A 233 41.00 -1.65 -11.38
N CYS A 234 41.31 -2.94 -11.34
CA CYS A 234 42.31 -3.49 -10.42
C CYS A 234 43.72 -2.87 -10.63
N ASN A 235 44.10 -2.59 -11.88
CA ASN A 235 45.36 -1.90 -12.18
C ASN A 235 45.34 -0.43 -11.74
N ALA A 236 44.19 0.25 -11.83
CA ALA A 236 44.02 1.62 -11.36
C ALA A 236 44.15 1.72 -9.82
N ALA A 237 43.68 0.72 -9.08
CA ALA A 237 43.74 0.71 -7.62
C ALA A 237 45.19 0.70 -7.08
N VAL A 238 46.05 -0.10 -7.70
CA VAL A 238 47.46 -0.27 -7.31
C VAL A 238 48.41 0.76 -7.92
N LEU A 239 47.92 1.65 -8.79
CA LEU A 239 48.73 2.66 -9.44
C LEU A 239 49.10 3.75 -8.42
N GLU A 240 50.39 3.92 -8.17
CA GLU A 240 50.92 5.03 -7.38
C GLU A 240 50.84 6.32 -8.22
N CYS A 241 49.80 7.12 -7.96
CA CYS A 241 49.57 8.41 -8.60
C CYS A 241 48.95 9.38 -7.60
N VAL A 242 48.91 10.67 -7.97
CA VAL A 242 48.25 11.69 -7.14
C VAL A 242 46.73 11.45 -7.14
N GLU A 243 46.04 11.75 -6.03
CA GLU A 243 44.61 11.43 -5.87
C GLU A 243 43.75 11.97 -7.02
N GLU A 244 44.05 13.17 -7.53
CA GLU A 244 43.40 13.85 -8.64
C GLU A 244 43.50 13.06 -9.95
N GLU A 245 44.66 12.45 -10.21
CA GLU A 245 44.89 11.58 -11.36
C GLU A 245 44.11 10.27 -11.18
N LYS A 246 44.12 9.71 -9.97
CA LYS A 246 43.35 8.50 -9.62
C LYS A 246 41.85 8.70 -9.80
N VAL A 247 41.31 9.83 -9.34
CA VAL A 247 39.90 10.22 -9.51
C VAL A 247 39.56 10.36 -10.99
N SER A 248 40.42 10.99 -11.78
CA SER A 248 40.22 11.17 -13.22
C SER A 248 40.20 9.83 -13.95
N LEU A 249 41.12 8.93 -13.59
CA LEU A 249 41.18 7.57 -14.14
C LEU A 249 39.91 6.79 -13.81
N TYR A 250 39.50 6.72 -12.54
CA TYR A 250 38.28 6.02 -12.14
C TYR A 250 37.03 6.58 -12.82
N ARG A 251 36.88 7.91 -12.93
CA ARG A 251 35.75 8.50 -13.67
C ARG A 251 35.69 8.01 -15.11
N SER A 252 36.82 8.03 -15.82
CA SER A 252 36.89 7.56 -17.22
C SER A 252 36.55 6.08 -17.38
N LEU A 253 36.80 5.26 -16.35
CA LEU A 253 36.44 3.84 -16.33
C LEU A 253 34.96 3.65 -15.99
N LEU A 254 34.44 4.38 -15.01
CA LEU A 254 33.03 4.32 -14.60
C LEU A 254 32.10 4.79 -15.74
N GLU A 255 32.49 5.79 -16.52
CA GLU A 255 31.72 6.27 -17.69
C GLU A 255 31.55 5.20 -18.79
N LYS A 256 32.37 4.15 -18.80
CA LYS A 256 32.24 3.02 -19.73
C LYS A 256 31.23 1.97 -19.26
N LEU A 257 30.73 2.07 -18.03
CA LEU A 257 29.69 1.16 -17.53
C LEU A 257 28.38 1.37 -18.30
N PRO A 258 27.58 0.31 -18.51
CA PRO A 258 26.23 0.47 -19.00
C PRO A 258 25.42 1.44 -18.11
N PRO A 259 24.43 2.17 -18.65
CA PRO A 259 23.73 3.23 -17.91
C PRO A 259 23.15 2.78 -16.56
N VAL A 260 22.48 1.61 -16.53
CA VAL A 260 21.90 1.05 -15.30
C VAL A 260 22.99 0.67 -14.29
N ASN A 261 24.12 0.10 -14.75
CA ASN A 261 25.27 -0.22 -13.91
C ASN A 261 25.88 1.05 -13.33
N TYR A 262 26.08 2.10 -14.12
CA TYR A 262 26.64 3.38 -13.65
C TYR A 262 25.78 4.00 -12.55
N VAL A 263 24.46 4.12 -12.77
CA VAL A 263 23.52 4.66 -11.77
C VAL A 263 23.51 3.79 -10.51
N THR A 264 23.51 2.48 -10.67
CA THR A 264 23.53 1.51 -9.56
C THR A 264 24.81 1.62 -8.75
N THR A 265 25.98 1.70 -9.41
CA THR A 265 27.28 1.91 -8.76
C THR A 265 27.29 3.23 -7.99
N ARG A 266 26.84 4.32 -8.61
CA ARG A 266 26.73 5.63 -7.93
C ARG A 266 25.89 5.53 -6.65
N ARG A 267 24.70 4.90 -6.72
CA ARG A 267 23.81 4.76 -5.57
C ARG A 267 24.43 3.91 -4.48
N LEU A 268 25.03 2.77 -4.83
CA LEU A 268 25.65 1.85 -3.88
C LEU A 268 26.87 2.49 -3.21
N MET A 269 27.77 3.12 -3.97
CA MET A 269 28.96 3.77 -3.40
C MET A 269 28.57 4.91 -2.45
N GLY A 270 27.55 5.70 -2.79
CA GLY A 270 27.03 6.72 -1.87
C GLY A 270 26.45 6.14 -0.59
N HIS A 271 25.72 5.02 -0.69
CA HIS A 271 25.23 4.31 0.49
C HIS A 271 26.38 3.80 1.37
N LEU A 272 27.38 3.13 0.78
CA LEU A 272 28.51 2.59 1.54
C LEU A 272 29.40 3.68 2.13
N HIS A 273 29.57 4.81 1.43
CA HIS A 273 30.23 6.00 1.96
C HIS A 273 29.51 6.51 3.23
N HIS A 274 28.17 6.60 3.18
CA HIS A 274 27.39 6.98 4.34
C HIS A 274 27.51 5.98 5.50
N ILE A 275 27.50 4.66 5.24
CA ILE A 275 27.72 3.64 6.28
C ILE A 275 29.10 3.80 6.91
N HIS A 276 30.15 4.02 6.11
CA HIS A 276 31.49 4.24 6.62
C HIS A 276 31.57 5.49 7.50
N GLN A 277 30.89 6.59 7.14
CA GLN A 277 30.86 7.79 7.98
C GLN A 277 30.26 7.54 9.38
N GLN A 278 29.53 6.45 9.57
CA GLN A 278 28.96 6.02 10.86
C GLN A 278 29.80 4.95 11.57
N CYS A 279 31.06 4.73 11.16
CA CYS A 279 31.88 3.63 11.66
C CYS A 279 32.15 3.65 13.17
N GLU A 280 32.06 4.82 13.82
CA GLU A 280 32.16 4.92 15.27
C GLU A 280 31.04 4.15 16.00
N ARG A 281 29.86 4.03 15.37
CA ARG A 281 28.69 3.33 15.94
C ARG A 281 28.53 1.93 15.37
N ASN A 282 28.57 1.80 14.04
CA ASN A 282 28.31 0.53 13.37
C ASN A 282 29.54 -0.38 13.27
N LEU A 283 30.76 0.11 13.59
CA LEU A 283 32.03 -0.63 13.53
C LEU A 283 32.43 -1.14 12.14
N MET A 284 31.96 -0.47 11.08
CA MET A 284 32.23 -0.80 9.68
C MET A 284 33.01 0.31 8.97
N PRO A 285 34.35 0.40 9.19
CA PRO A 285 35.22 1.27 8.41
C PRO A 285 35.35 0.80 6.95
N VAL A 286 35.96 1.63 6.09
CA VAL A 286 36.06 1.35 4.64
C VAL A 286 36.68 -0.01 4.37
N GLU A 287 37.70 -0.41 5.11
CA GLU A 287 38.43 -1.67 4.92
C GLU A 287 37.53 -2.88 5.15
N ASN A 288 36.63 -2.80 6.14
CA ASN A 288 35.68 -3.86 6.44
C ASN A 288 34.59 -3.95 5.35
N LEU A 289 34.11 -2.79 4.87
CA LEU A 289 33.11 -2.75 3.80
C LEU A 289 33.70 -3.23 2.48
N SER A 290 34.91 -2.79 2.14
CA SER A 290 35.55 -3.10 0.87
C SER A 290 35.93 -4.58 0.75
N ALA A 291 36.37 -5.20 1.84
CA ALA A 291 36.62 -6.65 1.88
C ALA A 291 35.37 -7.50 1.60
N ILE A 292 34.18 -7.00 1.96
CA ILE A 292 32.90 -7.67 1.71
C ILE A 292 32.41 -7.39 0.28
N TRP A 293 32.48 -6.12 -0.13
CA TRP A 293 31.87 -5.66 -1.37
C TRP A 293 32.77 -5.84 -2.60
N GLY A 294 34.09 -5.87 -2.47
CA GLY A 294 35.06 -6.17 -3.53
C GLY A 294 34.68 -7.43 -4.33
N PRO A 295 34.77 -8.62 -3.72
CA PRO A 295 34.39 -9.86 -4.40
C PRO A 295 32.91 -9.91 -4.77
N THR A 296 32.03 -9.21 -4.03
CA THR A 296 30.59 -9.19 -4.36
C THR A 296 30.31 -8.47 -5.68
N LEU A 297 31.00 -7.36 -5.97
CA LEU A 297 30.74 -6.49 -7.12
C LEU A 297 31.59 -6.80 -8.36
N MET A 298 32.66 -7.56 -8.17
CA MET A 298 33.69 -7.80 -9.18
C MET A 298 33.98 -9.29 -9.46
N HIS A 299 33.20 -10.22 -8.90
CA HIS A 299 33.46 -11.67 -9.05
C HIS A 299 33.60 -12.07 -10.54
N VAL A 300 34.77 -12.53 -10.95
CA VAL A 300 34.96 -13.12 -12.29
C VAL A 300 35.05 -14.64 -12.14
N GLU A 301 34.19 -15.39 -12.84
CA GLU A 301 34.32 -16.84 -12.97
C GLU A 301 35.56 -17.17 -13.81
N SER A 302 36.73 -17.14 -13.20
CA SER A 302 37.96 -17.70 -13.77
C SER A 302 38.91 -18.05 -12.63
N GLY A 303 39.29 -19.32 -12.56
CA GLY A 303 40.17 -19.84 -11.53
C GLY A 303 41.50 -19.08 -11.41
N MET A 304 42.02 -19.08 -10.18
CA MET A 304 43.45 -18.97 -9.83
C MET A 304 44.16 -17.61 -10.01
N ASP A 305 43.91 -16.67 -9.09
CA ASP A 305 44.98 -15.92 -8.37
C ASP A 305 44.39 -15.44 -7.02
N PRO A 306 44.93 -15.91 -5.86
CA PRO A 306 44.48 -15.47 -4.52
C PRO A 306 44.55 -13.95 -4.30
N ASN A 307 45.32 -13.23 -5.11
CA ASN A 307 45.57 -11.80 -4.95
C ASN A 307 44.46 -10.91 -5.56
N TRP A 308 43.53 -11.46 -6.35
CA TRP A 308 42.43 -10.68 -6.94
C TRP A 308 41.49 -10.10 -5.89
N SER A 309 41.11 -10.89 -4.88
CA SER A 309 40.22 -10.45 -3.80
C SER A 309 40.77 -9.22 -3.07
N LYS A 310 42.10 -9.14 -2.90
CA LYS A 310 42.76 -7.97 -2.33
C LYS A 310 42.62 -6.74 -3.23
N LYS A 311 42.95 -6.86 -4.52
CA LYS A 311 42.84 -5.75 -5.48
C LYS A 311 41.39 -5.27 -5.69
N GLU A 312 40.43 -6.19 -5.72
CA GLU A 312 38.99 -5.87 -5.79
C GLU A 312 38.54 -5.08 -4.55
N SER A 313 39.04 -5.46 -3.38
CA SER A 313 38.80 -4.72 -2.13
C SER A 313 39.45 -3.33 -2.17
N GLU A 314 40.65 -3.18 -2.75
CA GLU A 314 41.27 -1.87 -2.95
C GLU A 314 40.46 -0.99 -3.91
N VAL A 315 39.98 -1.54 -5.03
CA VAL A 315 39.08 -0.82 -5.97
C VAL A 315 37.85 -0.30 -5.25
N VAL A 316 37.11 -1.17 -4.55
CA VAL A 316 35.88 -0.76 -3.86
C VAL A 316 36.20 0.20 -2.71
N GLY A 317 37.32 0.04 -2.02
CA GLY A 317 37.79 0.97 -1.00
C GLY A 317 38.00 2.38 -1.57
N ASP A 318 38.71 2.50 -2.70
CA ASP A 318 38.88 3.77 -3.39
C ASP A 318 37.53 4.37 -3.81
N LEU A 319 36.63 3.57 -4.38
CA LEU A 319 35.32 4.04 -4.83
C LEU A 319 34.44 4.57 -3.69
N ILE A 320 34.52 3.94 -2.50
CA ILE A 320 33.82 4.39 -1.28
C ILE A 320 34.44 5.69 -0.76
N SER A 321 35.76 5.74 -0.60
CA SER A 321 36.47 6.89 -0.04
C SER A 321 36.37 8.13 -0.94
N LEU A 322 36.51 7.93 -2.26
CA LEU A 322 36.52 9.01 -3.25
C LEU A 322 35.12 9.34 -3.78
N TYR A 323 34.05 8.70 -3.27
CA TYR A 323 32.67 8.84 -3.77
C TYR A 323 32.22 10.30 -4.05
N PRO A 324 32.36 11.26 -3.10
CA PRO A 324 31.89 12.63 -3.31
C PRO A 324 32.57 13.30 -4.51
N ARG A 325 33.87 13.01 -4.68
CA ARG A 325 34.67 13.50 -5.79
C ARG A 325 34.27 12.80 -7.08
N LEU A 326 34.28 11.47 -7.12
CA LEU A 326 34.01 10.67 -8.32
C LEU A 326 32.71 11.07 -9.02
N PHE A 327 31.63 11.26 -8.26
CA PHE A 327 30.29 11.52 -8.80
C PHE A 327 29.85 12.99 -8.74
N HIS A 328 30.77 13.92 -8.44
CA HIS A 328 30.49 15.37 -8.34
C HIS A 328 29.28 15.67 -7.45
N VAL A 329 29.27 15.08 -6.24
CA VAL A 329 28.16 15.28 -5.30
C VAL A 329 28.16 16.73 -4.84
N GLY A 330 27.10 17.47 -5.18
CA GLY A 330 27.01 18.90 -4.90
C GLY A 330 26.90 19.20 -3.41
N GLY A 331 27.39 20.36 -2.97
CA GLY A 331 27.30 20.76 -1.55
C GLY A 331 25.88 20.78 -0.97
N ALA A 332 24.87 21.04 -1.81
CA ALA A 332 23.46 20.98 -1.40
C ALA A 332 22.96 19.55 -1.14
N GLU A 333 23.50 18.55 -1.86
CA GLU A 333 23.19 17.14 -1.65
C GLU A 333 23.82 16.64 -0.35
N LEU A 334 25.11 16.94 -0.14
CA LEU A 334 25.81 16.63 1.12
C LEU A 334 25.13 17.27 2.34
N ALA A 335 24.74 18.55 2.24
CA ALA A 335 24.03 19.23 3.34
C ALA A 335 22.64 18.61 3.62
N ARG A 336 21.97 18.04 2.60
CA ARG A 336 20.71 17.32 2.79
C ARG A 336 20.93 16.01 3.52
N GLU A 337 21.96 15.26 3.12
CA GLU A 337 22.33 13.99 3.76
C GLU A 337 22.74 14.18 5.21
N GLN A 338 23.53 15.21 5.53
CA GLN A 338 23.88 15.57 6.91
C GLN A 338 22.65 15.84 7.77
N ARG A 339 21.69 16.66 7.27
CA ARG A 339 20.45 16.92 8.02
C ARG A 339 19.63 15.65 8.25
N ILE A 340 19.55 14.76 7.26
CA ILE A 340 18.85 13.49 7.41
C ILE A 340 19.54 12.62 8.46
N GLN A 341 20.87 12.56 8.42
CA GLN A 341 21.68 11.83 9.40
C GLN A 341 21.46 12.36 10.82
N GLU A 342 21.49 13.68 11.03
CA GLU A 342 21.21 14.28 12.35
C GLU A 342 19.84 13.85 12.90
N VAL A 343 18.82 13.78 12.04
CA VAL A 343 17.48 13.30 12.43
C VAL A 343 17.51 11.81 12.80
N LEU A 344 18.22 10.98 12.01
CA LEU A 344 18.36 9.55 12.30
C LEU A 344 19.13 9.31 13.60
N GLU A 345 20.16 10.09 13.90
CA GLU A 345 20.92 10.00 15.14
C GLU A 345 20.06 10.34 16.36
N ARG A 346 19.27 11.43 16.28
CA ARG A 346 18.31 11.79 17.33
C ARG A 346 17.28 10.69 17.55
N TYR A 347 16.76 10.13 16.47
CA TYR A 347 15.81 9.02 16.53
C TYR A 347 16.44 7.79 17.20
N HIS A 348 17.63 7.38 16.77
CA HIS A 348 18.34 6.22 17.34
C HIS A 348 18.59 6.40 18.85
N ASN A 349 19.05 7.58 19.25
CA ASN A 349 19.29 7.90 20.66
C ASN A 349 17.99 7.88 21.48
N SER A 350 16.86 8.32 20.91
CA SER A 350 15.55 8.28 21.57
C SER A 350 14.98 6.86 21.72
N VAL A 351 15.17 5.99 20.72
CA VAL A 351 14.69 4.59 20.74
C VAL A 351 15.44 3.76 21.77
N GLN A 352 16.73 4.02 21.99
CA GLN A 352 17.49 3.37 23.07
C GLN A 352 17.00 3.76 24.48
N GLN A 353 16.38 4.93 24.62
CA GLN A 353 15.90 5.44 25.92
C GLN A 353 14.41 5.13 26.18
N THR A 354 13.62 4.76 25.15
CA THR A 354 12.21 4.42 25.33
C THR A 354 11.77 3.44 24.23
N PRO A 355 11.33 2.21 24.56
CA PRO A 355 10.81 1.29 23.57
C PRO A 355 9.42 1.76 23.13
N GLN A 356 9.33 2.53 22.04
CA GLN A 356 8.07 2.82 21.38
C GLN A 356 7.87 1.92 20.16
N THR A 357 6.66 1.38 20.09
CA THR A 357 6.06 0.70 18.95
C THR A 357 6.13 1.59 17.70
N THR A 358 6.73 1.07 16.64
CA THR A 358 6.86 1.73 15.33
C THR A 358 5.47 2.13 14.82
N LYS A 359 5.27 3.41 14.47
CA LYS A 359 4.04 3.89 13.81
C LYS A 359 3.86 3.14 12.47
N PRO A 360 2.85 2.27 12.32
CA PRO A 360 2.62 1.60 11.06
C PRO A 360 2.09 2.60 10.01
N SER A 361 2.45 2.39 8.74
CA SER A 361 1.80 3.06 7.61
C SER A 361 0.29 2.75 7.65
N GLY A 362 -0.57 3.78 7.61
CA GLY A 362 -2.03 3.64 7.70
C GLY A 362 -2.69 4.48 8.80
N ASP A 363 -1.90 5.20 9.61
CA ASP A 363 -2.42 6.10 10.63
C ASP A 363 -3.10 7.33 10.02
N ILE A 364 -4.31 7.64 10.50
CA ILE A 364 -5.03 8.89 10.19
C ILE A 364 -5.22 9.72 11.46
N LYS A 365 -5.30 11.04 11.32
CA LYS A 365 -5.70 11.91 12.44
C LYS A 365 -7.21 12.11 12.42
N VAL A 366 -7.85 11.89 13.57
CA VAL A 366 -9.30 12.00 13.75
C VAL A 366 -9.55 12.92 14.94
N TRP A 367 -10.56 13.78 14.82
CA TRP A 367 -11.00 14.64 15.91
C TRP A 367 -11.98 13.89 16.82
N VAL A 368 -11.69 13.87 18.12
CA VAL A 368 -12.56 13.30 19.16
C VAL A 368 -12.99 14.42 20.09
N TYR A 369 -14.30 14.64 20.22
CA TYR A 369 -14.87 15.64 21.12
C TYR A 369 -14.93 15.11 22.57
N ILE A 370 -14.78 15.98 23.55
CA ILE A 370 -14.66 15.60 24.97
C ILE A 370 -15.96 15.87 25.74
N GLY A 371 -16.75 14.83 25.99
CA GLY A 371 -18.00 14.89 26.76
C GLY A 371 -19.22 15.31 25.94
N SER A 372 -19.10 16.29 25.04
CA SER A 372 -20.22 16.68 24.14
C SER A 372 -19.76 17.15 22.77
N ARG A 373 -20.66 17.18 21.79
CA ARG A 373 -20.35 17.62 20.42
C ARG A 373 -19.93 19.09 20.31
N ASP A 374 -20.36 19.93 21.26
CA ASP A 374 -20.09 21.38 21.27
C ASP A 374 -18.89 21.75 22.15
N SER A 375 -18.15 20.74 22.64
CA SER A 375 -16.99 20.90 23.51
C SER A 375 -15.66 20.95 22.75
N ASP A 376 -14.57 21.08 23.49
CA ASP A 376 -13.22 20.95 22.95
C ASP A 376 -13.02 19.61 22.23
N CYS A 377 -12.35 19.66 21.08
CA CYS A 377 -11.96 18.47 20.33
C CYS A 377 -10.44 18.25 20.40
N VAL A 378 -10.04 16.98 20.42
CA VAL A 378 -8.64 16.55 20.46
C VAL A 378 -8.33 15.74 19.20
N SER A 379 -7.23 16.06 18.54
CA SER A 379 -6.75 15.28 17.40
C SER A 379 -6.04 14.02 17.90
N VAL A 380 -6.64 12.86 17.67
CA VAL A 380 -6.10 11.54 18.01
C VAL A 380 -5.55 10.88 16.75
N THR A 381 -4.41 10.20 16.87
CA THR A 381 -3.86 9.37 15.77
C THR A 381 -4.46 7.96 15.84
N VAL A 382 -5.16 7.53 14.81
CA VAL A 382 -5.86 6.26 14.74
C VAL A 382 -5.23 5.37 13.66
N GLY A 383 -4.69 4.23 14.09
CA GLY A 383 -4.07 3.23 13.21
C GLY A 383 -4.90 1.94 13.06
N PRO A 384 -4.49 1.00 12.20
CA PRO A 384 -5.26 -0.21 11.86
C PRO A 384 -5.54 -1.18 13.01
N GLN A 385 -4.74 -1.13 14.07
CA GLN A 385 -4.89 -2.00 15.26
C GLN A 385 -5.42 -1.26 16.48
N ARG A 386 -5.71 0.04 16.37
CA ARG A 386 -6.08 0.86 17.52
C ARG A 386 -7.55 0.65 17.89
N GLU A 387 -7.79 0.11 19.09
CA GLU A 387 -9.13 -0.18 19.60
C GLU A 387 -9.73 1.04 20.30
N ALA A 388 -11.06 1.03 20.50
CA ALA A 388 -11.78 2.11 21.17
C ALA A 388 -11.28 2.31 22.61
N LEU A 389 -10.92 1.23 23.31
CA LEU A 389 -10.34 1.29 24.65
C LEU A 389 -9.01 2.05 24.70
N ASP A 390 -8.16 1.88 23.69
CA ASP A 390 -6.86 2.57 23.62
C ASP A 390 -7.02 4.09 23.52
N VAL A 391 -8.05 4.53 22.80
CA VAL A 391 -8.40 5.96 22.70
C VAL A 391 -9.03 6.44 24.01
N CYS A 392 -9.89 5.64 24.64
CA CYS A 392 -10.47 5.96 25.94
C CYS A 392 -9.38 6.13 27.00
N ASN A 393 -8.40 5.23 27.06
CA ASN A 393 -7.26 5.30 27.98
C ASN A 393 -6.36 6.51 27.69
N GLU A 394 -6.09 6.85 26.41
CA GLU A 394 -5.31 8.06 26.06
C GLU A 394 -6.00 9.33 26.56
N LEU A 395 -7.32 9.43 26.38
CA LEU A 395 -8.07 10.65 26.65
C LEU A 395 -8.71 10.72 28.04
N CYS A 396 -8.65 9.65 28.82
CA CYS A 396 -9.24 9.58 30.15
C CYS A 396 -8.82 10.72 31.11
N PRO A 397 -7.57 11.26 31.07
CA PRO A 397 -7.20 12.36 31.94
C PRO A 397 -8.00 13.65 31.66
N LYS A 398 -8.52 13.82 30.43
CA LYS A 398 -9.33 15.00 30.06
C LYS A 398 -10.76 14.92 30.60
N MET A 399 -11.25 13.73 30.90
CA MET A 399 -12.57 13.52 31.50
C MET A 399 -12.51 13.40 33.02
N ASN A 400 -11.31 13.27 33.61
CA ASN A 400 -11.09 12.97 35.03
C ASN A 400 -11.85 11.71 35.50
N VAL A 401 -11.85 10.68 34.64
CA VAL A 401 -12.54 9.40 34.81
C VAL A 401 -11.62 8.30 34.27
N TYR A 402 -11.67 7.08 34.78
CA TYR A 402 -10.81 6.00 34.26
C TYR A 402 -11.25 5.52 32.86
N GLY A 403 -10.30 5.14 32.02
CA GLY A 403 -10.58 4.73 30.64
C GLY A 403 -11.57 3.57 30.50
N HIS A 404 -11.59 2.62 31.45
CA HIS A 404 -12.55 1.51 31.47
C HIS A 404 -14.01 1.93 31.77
N GLU A 405 -14.23 3.18 32.22
CA GLU A 405 -15.56 3.75 32.43
C GLU A 405 -16.04 4.60 31.25
N LEU A 406 -15.18 4.82 30.27
CA LEU A 406 -15.45 5.63 29.10
C LEU A 406 -15.77 4.76 27.88
N CYS A 407 -16.42 5.35 26.89
CA CYS A 407 -16.52 4.80 25.54
C CYS A 407 -16.47 5.92 24.50
N LEU A 408 -16.16 5.52 23.26
CA LEU A 408 -16.34 6.40 22.11
C LEU A 408 -17.77 6.28 21.60
N LEU A 409 -18.45 7.40 21.49
CA LEU A 409 -19.78 7.51 20.92
C LEU A 409 -19.64 8.01 19.47
N GLU A 410 -19.97 7.15 18.52
CA GLU A 410 -20.16 7.54 17.13
C GLU A 410 -21.48 8.32 17.00
N SER A 411 -21.39 9.55 16.53
CA SER A 411 -22.51 10.45 16.31
C SER A 411 -22.62 10.78 14.83
N VAL A 412 -23.73 10.42 14.21
CA VAL A 412 -23.95 10.59 12.76
C VAL A 412 -25.27 11.32 12.47
N LEU A 413 -25.41 11.81 11.23
CA LEU A 413 -26.56 12.64 10.80
C LEU A 413 -26.84 13.84 11.72
N GLY A 414 -25.80 14.61 12.04
CA GLY A 414 -25.92 15.78 12.93
C GLY A 414 -26.30 15.42 14.38
N GLY A 415 -26.05 14.18 14.81
CA GLY A 415 -26.37 13.70 16.17
C GLY A 415 -27.73 13.05 16.32
N ALA A 416 -28.48 12.87 15.24
CA ALA A 416 -29.76 12.16 15.27
C ALA A 416 -29.59 10.65 15.53
N LEU A 417 -28.42 10.09 15.19
CA LEU A 417 -28.09 8.69 15.36
C LEU A 417 -26.80 8.55 16.18
N LEU A 418 -26.86 7.74 17.23
CA LEU A 418 -25.77 7.54 18.18
C LEU A 418 -25.43 6.05 18.33
N ARG A 419 -24.15 5.69 18.32
CA ARG A 419 -23.70 4.31 18.55
C ARG A 419 -22.52 4.29 19.53
N PRO A 420 -22.66 3.71 20.73
CA PRO A 420 -21.51 3.48 21.59
C PRO A 420 -20.66 2.38 20.97
N LEU A 421 -19.38 2.66 20.72
CA LEU A 421 -18.43 1.65 20.26
C LEU A 421 -18.12 0.70 21.41
N HIS A 422 -18.12 -0.59 21.10
CA HIS A 422 -17.59 -1.60 22.01
C HIS A 422 -16.07 -1.41 22.16
N HIS A 423 -15.55 -1.72 23.34
CA HIS A 423 -14.18 -1.36 23.72
C HIS A 423 -13.09 -2.01 22.83
N THR A 424 -13.39 -3.17 22.24
CA THR A 424 -12.52 -3.88 21.28
C THR A 424 -12.72 -3.49 19.81
N GLU A 425 -13.65 -2.58 19.49
CA GLU A 425 -13.83 -2.15 18.11
C GLU A 425 -12.66 -1.31 17.63
N ARG A 426 -12.22 -1.57 16.39
CA ARG A 426 -11.20 -0.75 15.74
C ARG A 426 -11.79 0.60 15.34
N VAL A 427 -11.18 1.67 15.83
CA VAL A 427 -11.66 3.04 15.58
C VAL A 427 -11.52 3.40 14.09
N LEU A 428 -10.47 2.90 13.44
CA LEU A 428 -10.22 3.14 12.01
C LEU A 428 -11.39 2.64 11.14
N ASP A 429 -11.90 1.44 11.41
CA ASP A 429 -13.00 0.83 10.64
C ASP A 429 -14.29 1.64 10.74
N THR A 430 -14.53 2.29 11.89
CA THR A 430 -15.67 3.19 12.09
C THR A 430 -15.54 4.44 11.24
N VAL A 431 -14.38 5.11 11.28
CA VAL A 431 -14.15 6.37 10.56
C VAL A 431 -14.09 6.16 9.04
N LEU A 432 -13.44 5.08 8.58
CA LEU A 432 -13.38 4.75 7.15
C LEU A 432 -14.76 4.44 6.56
N ARG A 433 -15.69 3.90 7.38
CA ARG A 433 -17.06 3.63 6.95
C ARG A 433 -17.77 4.88 6.45
N TRP A 434 -17.56 6.02 7.11
CA TRP A 434 -18.17 7.29 6.72
C TRP A 434 -17.75 7.74 5.32
N GLY A 435 -16.53 7.41 4.89
CA GLY A 435 -16.01 7.75 3.56
C GLY A 435 -16.75 7.06 2.40
N TYR A 436 -17.58 6.05 2.67
CA TYR A 436 -18.39 5.36 1.66
C TYR A 436 -19.84 5.86 1.60
N TRP A 437 -20.24 6.82 2.43
CA TRP A 437 -21.59 7.38 2.47
C TRP A 437 -21.69 8.64 1.59
N ASP A 438 -22.92 9.05 1.28
CA ASP A 438 -23.15 10.30 0.56
C ASP A 438 -22.67 11.51 1.39
N ASP A 439 -22.19 12.56 0.72
CA ASP A 439 -21.61 13.76 1.37
C ASP A 439 -22.52 14.36 2.45
N GLN A 440 -23.84 14.36 2.21
CA GLN A 440 -24.82 14.89 3.17
C GLN A 440 -24.91 14.06 4.47
N ASP A 441 -24.60 12.76 4.40
CA ASP A 441 -24.73 11.81 5.52
C ASP A 441 -23.41 11.64 6.28
N CYS A 442 -22.26 12.02 5.69
CA CYS A 442 -20.95 11.93 6.34
C CYS A 442 -20.39 13.26 6.88
N ARG A 443 -20.87 14.41 6.36
CA ARG A 443 -20.34 15.76 6.68
C ARG A 443 -20.22 16.05 8.18
N ASP A 444 -21.20 15.60 8.95
CA ASP A 444 -21.40 15.95 10.35
C ASP A 444 -21.08 14.80 11.31
N ASN A 445 -20.40 13.77 10.83
CA ASN A 445 -20.08 12.60 11.64
C ASN A 445 -18.88 12.88 12.54
N CYS A 446 -18.97 12.47 13.81
CA CYS A 446 -17.90 12.67 14.77
C CYS A 446 -17.86 11.58 15.83
N LEU A 447 -16.70 11.46 16.49
CA LEU A 447 -16.53 10.66 17.69
C LEU A 447 -16.57 11.58 18.91
N ILE A 448 -17.29 11.15 19.95
CA ILE A 448 -17.40 11.87 21.21
C ILE A 448 -16.97 10.92 22.33
N LEU A 449 -16.01 11.31 23.14
CA LEU A 449 -15.63 10.58 24.35
C LEU A 449 -16.65 10.86 25.44
N VAL A 450 -17.32 9.82 25.94
CA VAL A 450 -18.38 9.94 26.95
C VAL A 450 -18.22 8.89 28.04
N ILE A 451 -18.87 9.10 29.18
CA ILE A 451 -19.05 8.06 30.20
C ILE A 451 -19.94 6.97 29.60
N ASN A 452 -19.53 5.71 29.73
CA ASN A 452 -20.19 4.57 29.12
C ASN A 452 -21.45 4.13 29.88
N THR A 453 -22.43 5.04 30.01
CA THR A 453 -23.71 4.76 30.67
C THR A 453 -24.55 3.75 29.88
N ILE A 454 -24.49 3.81 28.54
CA ILE A 454 -25.33 2.98 27.67
C ILE A 454 -24.98 1.49 27.82
N ILE A 455 -23.71 1.09 27.67
CA ILE A 455 -23.34 -0.34 27.78
C ILE A 455 -23.46 -0.80 29.24
N ARG A 456 -23.21 0.08 30.22
CA ARG A 456 -23.44 -0.21 31.65
C ARG A 456 -24.90 -0.53 31.97
N ASP A 457 -25.87 0.18 31.39
CA ASP A 457 -27.29 -0.10 31.56
C ASP A 457 -27.71 -1.43 30.90
N ILE A 458 -27.01 -1.82 29.82
CA ILE A 458 -27.31 -3.01 29.02
C ILE A 458 -26.72 -4.28 29.64
N GLN A 459 -25.50 -4.19 30.20
CA GLN A 459 -24.73 -5.32 30.72
C GLN A 459 -25.52 -6.25 31.66
N PRO A 460 -26.36 -5.77 32.61
CA PRO A 460 -27.12 -6.65 33.49
C PRO A 460 -28.15 -7.53 32.77
N LEU A 461 -28.63 -7.08 31.60
CA LEU A 461 -29.64 -7.75 30.77
C LEU A 461 -29.00 -8.67 29.71
N ALA A 462 -27.70 -8.53 29.48
CA ALA A 462 -26.92 -9.26 28.49
C ALA A 462 -26.56 -10.69 28.94
N LYS A 463 -27.56 -11.46 29.40
CA LYS A 463 -27.38 -12.85 29.85
C LYS A 463 -27.86 -13.82 28.77
N PRO A 464 -27.05 -14.81 28.36
CA PRO A 464 -27.51 -15.89 27.49
C PRO A 464 -28.68 -16.65 28.14
N PRO A 465 -29.69 -17.11 27.37
CA PRO A 465 -29.78 -17.06 25.91
C PRO A 465 -30.26 -15.71 25.36
N VAL A 466 -29.68 -15.33 24.22
CA VAL A 466 -29.73 -13.99 23.61
C VAL A 466 -31.00 -13.76 22.77
N ALA A 467 -32.05 -14.54 23.00
CA ALA A 467 -33.25 -14.49 22.17
C ALA A 467 -34.19 -13.37 22.62
N GLN A 468 -34.59 -12.49 21.70
CA GLN A 468 -35.54 -11.42 21.97
C GLN A 468 -36.64 -11.41 20.90
N CYS A 469 -37.91 -11.29 21.28
CA CYS A 469 -39.02 -11.25 20.35
C CYS A 469 -40.07 -10.24 20.81
N GLY A 470 -40.71 -9.53 19.88
CA GLY A 470 -41.72 -8.54 20.20
C GLY A 470 -42.34 -7.86 18.99
N GLU A 471 -43.45 -7.17 19.22
CA GLU A 471 -44.09 -6.30 18.22
C GLU A 471 -43.35 -4.96 18.16
N LEU A 472 -42.79 -4.63 17.01
CA LEU A 472 -42.12 -3.36 16.77
C LEU A 472 -42.73 -2.61 15.60
N ARG A 473 -42.69 -1.29 15.68
CA ARG A 473 -42.94 -0.41 14.54
C ARG A 473 -41.72 -0.41 13.63
N PHE A 474 -41.90 -0.63 12.34
CA PHE A 474 -40.82 -0.71 11.36
C PHE A 474 -41.09 0.13 10.12
N ALA A 475 -40.04 0.79 9.64
CA ALA A 475 -39.99 1.50 8.37
C ALA A 475 -38.76 1.04 7.58
N ASP A 476 -38.98 0.75 6.29
CA ASP A 476 -37.93 0.36 5.36
C ASP A 476 -37.23 1.57 4.74
N LEU A 477 -36.39 1.32 3.73
CA LEU A 477 -35.65 2.36 3.01
C LEU A 477 -36.54 3.25 2.12
N LYS A 478 -37.80 2.84 1.86
CA LYS A 478 -38.70 3.44 0.86
C LYS A 478 -39.74 4.35 1.50
N SER A 479 -40.24 3.99 2.68
CA SER A 479 -41.39 4.60 3.31
C SER A 479 -41.01 5.41 4.55
N LYS A 480 -41.64 6.60 4.71
CA LYS A 480 -41.61 7.35 5.98
C LYS A 480 -42.54 6.76 7.04
N ALA A 481 -43.53 5.98 6.63
CA ALA A 481 -44.59 5.48 7.50
C ALA A 481 -44.16 4.18 8.20
N PHE A 482 -44.41 4.12 9.51
CA PHE A 482 -44.12 2.96 10.34
C PHE A 482 -45.33 2.03 10.47
N LYS A 483 -45.11 0.75 10.19
CA LYS A 483 -46.12 -0.32 10.35
C LYS A 483 -45.67 -1.28 11.45
N VAL A 484 -46.63 -1.94 12.12
CA VAL A 484 -46.33 -2.90 13.20
C VAL A 484 -46.04 -4.27 12.60
N TYR A 485 -44.94 -4.88 13.03
CA TYR A 485 -44.51 -6.22 12.63
C TYR A 485 -43.94 -6.97 13.83
N ILE A 486 -43.79 -8.29 13.68
CA ILE A 486 -43.14 -9.13 14.69
C ILE A 486 -41.67 -9.21 14.37
N PHE A 487 -40.83 -8.83 15.32
CA PHE A 487 -39.40 -8.98 15.23
C PHE A 487 -38.92 -10.07 16.17
N GLU A 488 -37.89 -10.77 15.74
CA GLU A 488 -37.17 -11.77 16.51
C GLU A 488 -35.67 -11.54 16.32
N PHE A 489 -34.91 -11.46 17.39
CA PHE A 489 -33.48 -11.63 17.38
C PHE A 489 -33.14 -13.01 17.95
N SER A 490 -32.60 -13.88 17.11
CA SER A 490 -32.14 -15.22 17.53
C SER A 490 -31.00 -15.67 16.63
N GLN A 491 -30.08 -16.49 17.15
CA GLN A 491 -28.94 -17.03 16.40
C GLN A 491 -28.11 -15.93 15.67
N ALA A 492 -27.87 -14.79 16.34
CA ALA A 492 -27.16 -13.63 15.78
C ALA A 492 -27.82 -13.03 14.51
N LYS A 493 -29.13 -13.19 14.36
CA LYS A 493 -29.93 -12.67 13.25
C LYS A 493 -31.14 -11.90 13.76
N LEU A 494 -31.39 -10.75 13.17
CA LEU A 494 -32.64 -10.00 13.30
C LEU A 494 -33.59 -10.42 12.17
N CYS A 495 -34.74 -10.98 12.51
CA CYS A 495 -35.77 -11.40 11.57
C CYS A 495 -37.03 -10.53 11.76
N CYS A 496 -37.66 -10.16 10.64
CA CYS A 496 -38.96 -9.48 10.62
C CYS A 496 -40.00 -10.41 10.00
N TYR A 497 -41.16 -10.54 10.64
CA TYR A 497 -42.27 -11.39 10.20
C TYR A 497 -43.55 -10.58 10.01
N LYS A 498 -44.39 -11.04 9.08
CA LYS A 498 -45.69 -10.41 8.77
C LYS A 498 -46.75 -10.66 9.85
N ASP A 499 -46.68 -11.80 10.51
CA ASP A 499 -47.68 -12.28 11.47
C ASP A 499 -47.04 -12.91 12.72
N LYS A 500 -47.87 -13.10 13.76
CA LYS A 500 -47.46 -13.70 15.05
C LYS A 500 -47.09 -15.17 14.97
N LEU A 501 -47.53 -15.86 13.92
CA LEU A 501 -47.24 -17.28 13.72
C LEU A 501 -45.87 -17.48 13.06
N GLY A 502 -45.16 -16.40 12.70
CA GLY A 502 -43.88 -16.46 12.01
C GLY A 502 -43.98 -17.06 10.60
N SER A 503 -45.18 -17.12 10.02
CA SER A 503 -45.45 -17.89 8.80
C SER A 503 -44.84 -17.25 7.55
N VAL A 504 -44.66 -15.92 7.55
CA VAL A 504 -44.05 -15.18 6.44
C VAL A 504 -42.93 -14.27 6.95
N LYS A 505 -41.69 -14.61 6.60
CA LYS A 505 -40.49 -13.80 6.87
C LYS A 505 -40.34 -12.71 5.81
N LEU A 506 -40.33 -11.45 6.24
CA LEU A 506 -40.21 -10.25 5.40
C LEU A 506 -38.76 -9.79 5.22
N GLY A 507 -37.90 -10.07 6.19
CA GLY A 507 -36.49 -9.72 6.15
C GLY A 507 -35.67 -10.47 7.18
N GLU A 508 -34.39 -10.68 6.88
CA GLU A 508 -33.39 -11.30 7.75
C GLU A 508 -32.09 -10.52 7.61
N TRP A 509 -31.52 -10.12 8.74
CA TRP A 509 -30.25 -9.41 8.81
C TRP A 509 -29.35 -10.08 9.83
N LYS A 510 -28.19 -10.55 9.38
CA LYS A 510 -27.16 -11.04 10.32
C LYS A 510 -26.55 -9.85 11.03
N ILE A 511 -26.33 -9.99 12.34
CA ILE A 511 -25.74 -8.91 13.15
C ILE A 511 -24.33 -8.53 12.68
N GLU A 512 -23.55 -9.52 12.21
CA GLU A 512 -22.21 -9.31 11.66
C GLU A 512 -22.20 -8.39 10.43
N ASP A 513 -23.28 -8.39 9.65
CA ASP A 513 -23.42 -7.67 8.37
C ASP A 513 -24.05 -6.28 8.52
N ILE A 514 -24.53 -5.92 9.71
CA ILE A 514 -25.22 -4.65 9.96
C ILE A 514 -24.55 -3.79 11.01
N VAL A 515 -24.76 -2.49 10.93
CA VAL A 515 -24.44 -1.51 11.96
C VAL A 515 -25.75 -0.93 12.44
N TRP A 516 -25.93 -0.81 13.75
CA TRP A 516 -27.15 -0.29 14.34
C TRP A 516 -26.85 0.92 15.24
N TYR A 517 -27.77 1.87 15.23
CA TYR A 517 -27.68 3.17 15.86
C TYR A 517 -28.91 3.39 16.73
N ILE A 518 -28.73 4.06 17.86
CA ILE A 518 -29.80 4.56 18.70
C ILE A 518 -30.34 5.84 18.06
N GLY A 519 -31.65 5.89 17.85
CA GLY A 519 -32.33 7.03 17.24
C GLY A 519 -32.90 6.73 15.86
N HIS A 520 -33.29 7.80 15.17
CA HIS A 520 -33.87 7.76 13.84
C HIS A 520 -33.45 9.02 13.07
N GLU A 521 -33.41 8.91 11.75
CA GLU A 521 -33.17 10.09 10.90
C GLU A 521 -34.26 11.16 11.13
N PRO A 522 -33.93 12.47 11.15
CA PRO A 522 -34.88 13.54 11.44
C PRO A 522 -36.14 13.56 10.55
N LYS A 523 -36.04 13.08 9.31
CA LYS A 523 -37.17 12.99 8.36
C LYS A 523 -38.17 11.88 8.69
N ARG A 524 -37.86 11.00 9.66
CA ARG A 524 -38.70 9.86 10.09
C ARG A 524 -38.85 9.86 11.60
N ASN A 525 -39.98 10.34 12.12
CA ASN A 525 -40.30 10.24 13.53
C ASN A 525 -41.33 9.11 13.77
N PRO A 526 -41.00 8.05 14.53
CA PRO A 526 -41.94 6.98 14.84
C PRO A 526 -43.01 7.38 15.87
N HIS A 527 -42.87 8.54 16.53
CA HIS A 527 -43.70 9.01 17.64
C HIS A 527 -43.74 8.02 18.82
N THR A 528 -42.62 7.35 19.06
CA THR A 528 -42.44 6.36 20.13
C THR A 528 -41.36 6.80 21.13
N ARG A 529 -41.23 6.07 22.25
CA ARG A 529 -40.22 6.35 23.27
C ARG A 529 -38.80 6.09 22.79
N TRP A 530 -38.61 5.11 21.91
CA TRP A 530 -37.30 4.75 21.39
C TRP A 530 -37.38 4.26 19.95
N SER A 531 -36.23 4.33 19.28
CA SER A 531 -35.99 3.74 17.98
C SER A 531 -34.54 3.29 17.83
N LEU A 532 -34.33 2.29 16.99
CA LEU A 532 -33.01 1.87 16.52
C LEU A 532 -33.02 1.90 14.99
N THR A 533 -31.97 2.43 14.39
CA THR A 533 -31.80 2.46 12.94
C THR A 533 -30.60 1.60 12.56
N PHE A 534 -30.73 0.71 11.57
CA PHE A 534 -29.65 -0.15 11.13
C PHE A 534 -29.43 -0.13 9.61
N ILE A 535 -28.17 -0.32 9.22
CA ILE A 535 -27.68 -0.30 7.83
C ILE A 535 -26.75 -1.49 7.60
N HIS A 536 -26.54 -1.87 6.34
CA HIS A 536 -25.54 -2.88 5.99
C HIS A 536 -24.12 -2.30 6.03
N LYS A 537 -23.15 -3.03 6.60
CA LYS A 537 -21.73 -2.62 6.67
C LYS A 537 -21.09 -2.41 5.28
N ASN A 538 -21.43 -3.29 4.32
CA ASN A 538 -20.77 -3.36 3.01
C ASN A 538 -21.53 -2.64 1.88
N ASN A 539 -22.70 -2.07 2.16
CA ASN A 539 -23.46 -1.38 1.13
C ASN A 539 -23.06 0.11 1.12
N ARG A 540 -22.69 0.62 -0.05
CA ARG A 540 -22.57 2.08 -0.25
C ARG A 540 -23.98 2.62 -0.01
N SER A 541 -24.23 3.18 1.17
CA SER A 541 -25.53 3.71 1.57
C SER A 541 -25.80 4.99 0.78
N LYS A 542 -25.99 4.83 -0.53
CA LYS A 542 -26.29 5.89 -1.48
C LYS A 542 -27.79 6.04 -1.54
N ARG A 543 -28.28 7.22 -1.18
CA ARG A 543 -29.69 7.54 -1.29
C ARG A 543 -30.08 7.56 -2.76
N SER A 544 -31.26 7.03 -3.05
CA SER A 544 -31.84 7.07 -4.38
C SER A 544 -33.28 7.56 -4.31
N LYS A 545 -33.88 7.86 -5.47
CA LYS A 545 -35.31 8.17 -5.53
C LYS A 545 -36.19 7.03 -4.99
N GLU A 546 -35.72 5.78 -5.13
CA GLU A 546 -36.42 4.59 -4.66
C GLU A 546 -36.18 4.31 -3.17
N ASN A 547 -34.98 4.65 -2.68
CA ASN A 547 -34.55 4.45 -1.29
C ASN A 547 -34.06 5.78 -0.68
N PRO A 548 -34.97 6.71 -0.33
CA PRO A 548 -34.59 8.06 0.10
C PRO A 548 -34.15 8.17 1.57
N PHE A 549 -34.27 7.11 2.38
CA PHE A 549 -34.01 7.15 3.83
C PHE A 549 -32.73 6.42 4.25
N PHE A 550 -32.07 6.93 5.29
CA PHE A 550 -30.87 6.33 5.86
C PHE A 550 -31.22 5.10 6.71
N GLY A 551 -31.15 3.92 6.11
CA GLY A 551 -31.30 2.64 6.81
C GLY A 551 -32.73 2.24 7.18
N TYR A 552 -32.84 1.07 7.77
CA TYR A 552 -34.07 0.50 8.32
C TYR A 552 -34.26 1.01 9.75
N THR A 553 -35.49 1.37 10.15
CA THR A 553 -35.75 1.85 11.52
C THR A 553 -36.80 0.98 12.19
N ILE A 554 -36.47 0.46 13.37
CA ILE A 554 -37.39 -0.20 14.30
C ILE A 554 -37.64 0.71 15.50
N ALA A 555 -38.82 0.61 16.09
CA ALA A 555 -39.26 1.47 17.18
C ALA A 555 -40.24 0.76 18.10
N GLY A 556 -40.11 0.98 19.41
CA GLY A 556 -40.94 0.38 20.44
C GLY A 556 -41.33 1.38 21.52
N THR A 557 -42.05 0.91 22.53
CA THR A 557 -42.83 1.80 23.41
C THR A 557 -42.24 1.98 24.80
N THR A 558 -41.40 1.06 25.28
CA THR A 558 -40.85 1.12 26.64
C THR A 558 -39.32 1.11 26.63
N ARG A 559 -38.71 1.80 27.61
CA ARG A 559 -37.24 1.83 27.76
C ARG A 559 -36.67 0.45 28.10
N ASP A 560 -37.39 -0.34 28.89
CA ASP A 560 -36.98 -1.71 29.25
C ASP A 560 -36.92 -2.63 28.02
N GLU A 561 -37.91 -2.54 27.13
CA GLU A 561 -37.89 -3.23 25.84
C GLU A 561 -36.68 -2.80 24.99
N GLN A 562 -36.40 -1.49 24.92
CA GLN A 562 -35.22 -0.98 24.20
C GLN A 562 -33.93 -1.62 24.71
N LEU A 563 -33.72 -1.62 26.02
CA LEU A 563 -32.50 -2.16 26.63
C LEU A 563 -32.37 -3.66 26.38
N ARG A 564 -33.47 -4.43 26.39
CA ARG A 564 -33.47 -5.86 26.06
C ARG A 564 -33.09 -6.12 24.60
N TRP A 565 -33.64 -5.35 23.65
CA TRP A 565 -33.24 -5.43 22.24
C TRP A 565 -31.77 -5.09 22.03
N MET A 566 -31.29 -4.00 22.64
CA MET A 566 -29.89 -3.60 22.56
C MET A 566 -28.96 -4.64 23.20
N ALA A 567 -29.34 -5.24 24.34
CA ALA A 567 -28.60 -6.32 24.98
C ALA A 567 -28.47 -7.53 24.07
N ALA A 568 -29.58 -7.96 23.47
CA ALA A 568 -29.58 -9.11 22.57
C ALA A 568 -28.68 -8.86 21.34
N MET A 569 -28.82 -7.69 20.70
CA MET A 569 -28.03 -7.33 19.53
C MET A 569 -26.54 -7.18 19.86
N LEU A 570 -26.19 -6.56 20.99
CA LEU A 570 -24.81 -6.33 21.38
C LEU A 570 -24.09 -7.64 21.75
N VAL A 571 -24.74 -8.56 22.47
CA VAL A 571 -24.18 -9.88 22.77
C VAL A 571 -24.04 -10.73 21.50
N GLY A 572 -24.99 -10.61 20.57
CA GLY A 572 -24.89 -11.28 19.27
C GLY A 572 -23.72 -10.76 18.42
N GLU A 573 -23.38 -9.48 18.53
CA GLU A 573 -22.27 -8.85 17.81
C GLU A 573 -20.91 -9.21 18.42
N PHE A 574 -20.82 -9.33 19.75
CA PHE A 574 -19.60 -9.67 20.48
C PHE A 574 -19.74 -10.97 21.29
N PRO A 575 -19.94 -12.13 20.63
CA PRO A 575 -20.01 -13.41 21.32
C PRO A 575 -18.62 -13.70 21.90
N HIS A 576 -18.55 -13.99 23.20
CA HIS A 576 -17.31 -14.35 23.93
C HIS A 576 -16.38 -13.19 24.34
N VAL A 577 -16.85 -11.93 24.31
CA VAL A 577 -16.10 -10.80 24.87
C VAL A 577 -16.90 -10.15 25.99
N ASP A 578 -16.21 -9.75 27.06
CA ASP A 578 -16.84 -8.97 28.14
C ASP A 578 -17.35 -7.64 27.56
N LEU A 579 -18.63 -7.31 27.76
CA LEU A 579 -19.22 -6.08 27.18
C LEU A 579 -18.58 -4.79 27.72
N LEU A 580 -18.03 -4.85 28.94
CA LEU A 580 -17.29 -3.76 29.54
C LEU A 580 -15.82 -4.16 29.72
N PRO A 581 -14.89 -3.22 29.48
CA PRO A 581 -13.47 -3.46 29.75
C PRO A 581 -13.23 -3.64 31.25
N LYS A 582 -12.27 -4.49 31.60
CA LYS A 582 -11.86 -4.68 33.00
C LYS A 582 -11.02 -3.49 33.48
N PRO A 583 -11.12 -3.12 34.77
CA PRO A 583 -10.19 -2.15 35.35
C PRO A 583 -8.76 -2.63 35.20
N GLN A 584 -7.88 -1.81 34.63
CA GLN A 584 -6.44 -2.08 34.64
C GLN A 584 -5.91 -1.74 36.04
N LEU A 585 -5.61 -2.77 36.83
CA LEU A 585 -4.90 -2.62 38.10
C LEU A 585 -3.44 -2.30 37.77
N ASN A 586 -3.06 -1.03 37.82
CA ASN A 586 -1.65 -0.64 37.80
C ASN A 586 -1.05 -1.02 39.16
N PHE A 587 -0.40 -2.18 39.24
CA PHE A 587 0.44 -2.56 40.38
C PHE A 587 1.78 -1.81 40.30
N LEU A 588 1.76 -0.48 40.40
CA LEU A 588 2.92 0.37 40.60
C LEU A 588 2.51 1.60 41.43
N GLU A 589 2.38 1.39 42.74
CA GLU A 589 2.70 2.37 43.79
C GLU A 589 3.58 1.68 44.83
#